data_AF-A0A804L7X7-F1
#
_entry.id   AF-A0A804L7X7-F1
#
_cell.length_a   1.000
_cell.length_b   1.000
_cell.length_c   1.000
_cell.angle_alpha   90.00
_cell.angle_beta   90.00
_cell.angle_gamma   90.00
#
_symmetry.space_group_name_H-M   'P 1'
#
loop_
_entity.id
_entity.type
_entity.pdbx_description
1 polymer ?
#
loop_
_entity_poly.entity_id
_entity_poly.type
_entity_poly.pdbx_seq_one_letter_code
_entity_poly.pdbx_strand_id
1 'polypeptide(L)'
;MICRLCQTINQSQFQLVSQGHVLDLFASALDQVGVAEMKVAVERTGGLVVLAESFGHPVFKDSSFKRIFEDGEQSLGLSFNGTLEINCSKDVKIQGIIGPCTSMEKGALCADTIVGQGNTTSWKMCGLDRSTCLTVFFDISPSEFTNVMVTCSYQNPEGQMRLRVTTITRAWVDGSNTEELVGGFDQETTAVVLARYFSLKMEMEVRKVLHTWMDVFTP
;
A
#
# COMPACT_ATOMS: atom_id res chain seq x y z
N MET A 1 9.02 14.62 25.41
CA MET A 1 9.24 15.65 24.35
C MET A 1 9.14 15.03 22.95
N ILE A 2 9.78 13.89 22.70
CA ILE A 2 9.71 13.12 21.44
C ILE A 2 8.27 12.84 20.98
N CYS A 3 7.42 12.29 21.86
CA CYS A 3 6.04 11.92 21.50
C CYS A 3 5.19 13.10 20.96
N ARG A 4 5.36 14.33 21.49
CA ARG A 4 4.63 15.51 20.99
C ARG A 4 5.06 15.91 19.58
N LEU A 5 6.36 15.88 19.30
CA LEU A 5 6.88 16.20 17.97
C LEU A 5 6.40 15.17 16.94
N CYS A 6 6.46 13.89 17.29
CA CYS A 6 5.99 12.80 16.42
C CYS A 6 4.48 12.93 16.11
N GLN A 7 3.67 13.29 17.10
CA GLN A 7 2.25 13.58 16.89
C GLN A 7 2.02 14.79 15.97
N THR A 8 2.81 15.85 16.11
CA THR A 8 2.74 17.02 15.21
C THR A 8 3.08 16.64 13.77
N ILE A 9 4.14 15.85 13.56
CA ILE A 9 4.50 15.35 12.22
C ILE A 9 3.33 14.58 11.60
N ASN A 10 2.67 13.74 12.39
CA ASN A 10 1.53 12.98 11.93
C ASN A 10 0.31 13.85 11.57
N GLN A 11 0.14 15.00 12.24
CA GLN A 11 -0.90 15.97 11.89
C GLN A 11 -0.63 16.65 10.53
N SER A 12 0.64 16.80 10.15
CA SER A 12 1.02 17.37 8.85
C SER A 12 0.83 16.43 7.66
N GLN A 13 0.42 15.17 7.88
CA GLN A 13 0.23 14.18 6.81
C GLN A 13 -0.65 14.69 5.66
N PHE A 14 -1.74 15.41 5.95
CA PHE A 14 -2.67 15.87 4.93
C PHE A 14 -2.04 16.94 4.04
N GLN A 15 -1.15 17.76 4.59
CA GLN A 15 -0.40 18.77 3.83
C GLN A 15 0.65 18.11 2.95
N LEU A 16 1.36 17.11 3.48
CA LEU A 16 2.33 16.34 2.70
C LEU A 16 1.65 15.63 1.53
N VAL A 17 0.53 14.93 1.79
CA VAL A 17 -0.23 14.24 0.75
C VAL A 17 -0.80 15.20 -0.27
N SER A 18 -1.39 16.33 0.15
CA SER A 18 -1.97 17.29 -0.79
C SER A 18 -0.91 17.89 -1.71
N GLN A 19 0.28 18.18 -1.19
CA GLN A 19 1.42 18.68 -1.96
C GLN A 19 2.15 17.59 -2.76
N GLY A 20 1.91 16.31 -2.47
CA GLY A 20 2.62 15.20 -3.11
C GLY A 20 4.05 15.01 -2.58
N HIS A 21 4.31 15.45 -1.36
CA HIS A 21 5.62 15.30 -0.70
C HIS A 21 5.73 13.94 0.00
N VAL A 22 6.94 13.37 -0.07
CA VAL A 22 7.31 12.12 0.60
C VAL A 22 7.98 12.41 1.93
N LEU A 23 7.67 11.64 2.97
CA LEU A 23 8.32 11.72 4.28
C LEU A 23 9.09 10.44 4.57
N ASP A 24 10.41 10.49 4.41
CA ASP A 24 11.31 9.42 4.85
C ASP A 24 11.78 9.63 6.29
N LEU A 25 11.78 8.56 7.08
CA LEU A 25 12.22 8.55 8.48
C LEU A 25 13.49 7.70 8.63
N PHE A 26 14.62 8.37 8.81
CA PHE A 26 15.88 7.76 9.23
C PHE A 26 16.12 8.06 10.69
N ALA A 27 16.14 7.02 11.53
CA ALA A 27 16.31 7.20 12.96
C ALA A 27 17.44 6.31 13.50
N SER A 28 18.32 6.93 14.30
CA SER A 28 19.40 6.24 15.00
C SER A 28 19.27 6.46 16.50
N ALA A 29 18.97 5.39 17.22
CA ALA A 29 18.89 5.41 18.67
C ALA A 29 19.00 3.98 19.24
N LEU A 30 19.43 3.89 20.50
CA LEU A 30 19.36 2.66 21.28
C LEU A 30 17.94 2.42 21.84
N ASP A 31 17.15 3.48 21.93
CA ASP A 31 15.78 3.47 22.46
C ASP A 31 14.75 3.83 21.38
N GLN A 32 13.45 3.75 21.73
CA GLN A 32 12.35 4.10 20.85
C GLN A 32 12.38 5.57 20.41
N VAL A 33 12.12 5.79 19.13
CA VAL A 33 12.17 7.11 18.46
C VAL A 33 10.79 7.67 18.10
N GLY A 34 9.71 6.99 18.51
CA GLY A 34 8.34 7.42 18.22
C GLY A 34 7.86 7.11 16.79
N VAL A 35 8.32 6.01 16.20
CA VAL A 35 7.90 5.56 14.84
C VAL A 35 6.40 5.32 14.78
N ALA A 36 5.83 4.71 15.82
CA ALA A 36 4.41 4.38 15.87
C ALA A 36 3.53 5.64 15.73
N GLU A 37 3.95 6.75 16.34
CA GLU A 37 3.25 8.02 16.25
C GLU A 37 3.40 8.70 14.89
N MET A 38 4.49 8.46 14.16
CA MET A 38 4.75 9.04 12.82
C MET A 38 4.35 8.13 11.65
N LYS A 39 4.07 6.86 11.93
CA LYS A 39 3.78 5.78 10.95
C LYS A 39 2.84 6.23 9.84
N VAL A 40 1.69 6.79 10.21
CA VAL A 40 0.63 7.10 9.24
C VAL A 40 1.09 8.15 8.22
N ALA A 41 1.86 9.17 8.64
CA ALA A 41 2.42 10.15 7.72
C ALA A 41 3.41 9.54 6.73
N VAL A 42 4.29 8.65 7.21
CA VAL A 42 5.26 7.96 6.35
C VAL A 42 4.54 7.03 5.37
N GLU A 43 3.61 6.19 5.85
CA GLU A 43 2.87 5.24 5.02
C GLU A 43 2.01 5.94 3.95
N ARG A 44 1.27 6.99 4.31
CA ARG A 44 0.40 7.69 3.36
C ARG A 44 1.15 8.43 2.26
N THR A 45 2.39 8.82 2.54
CA THR A 45 3.26 9.50 1.57
C THR A 45 4.15 8.53 0.80
N GLY A 46 4.19 7.25 1.18
CA GLY A 46 5.03 6.24 0.55
C GLY A 46 6.52 6.39 0.86
N GLY A 47 6.84 6.98 2.02
CA GLY A 47 8.21 7.14 2.47
C GLY A 47 8.79 5.89 3.13
N LEU A 48 10.11 5.90 3.29
CA LEU A 48 10.89 4.83 3.90
C LEU A 48 11.00 5.02 5.42
N VAL A 49 11.08 3.91 6.15
CA VAL A 49 11.50 3.92 7.57
C VAL A 49 12.77 3.09 7.70
N VAL A 50 13.86 3.73 8.13
CA VAL A 50 15.14 3.07 8.40
C VAL A 50 15.51 3.30 9.86
N LEU A 51 15.55 2.21 10.63
CA LEU A 51 15.95 2.21 12.02
C LEU A 51 17.36 1.62 12.15
N ALA A 52 18.24 2.33 12.84
CA ALA A 52 19.60 1.88 13.13
C ALA A 52 19.95 2.15 14.60
N GLU A 53 20.90 1.39 15.14
CA GLU A 53 21.45 1.71 16.47
C GLU A 53 22.42 2.90 16.38
N SER A 54 23.27 2.90 15.36
CA SER A 54 24.19 4.00 15.03
C SER A 54 24.31 4.16 13.53
N PHE A 55 24.20 5.41 13.04
CA PHE A 55 24.52 5.77 11.66
C PHE A 55 25.98 5.51 11.28
N GLY A 56 26.86 5.26 12.27
CA GLY A 56 28.24 4.87 12.05
C GLY A 56 28.41 3.45 11.52
N HIS A 57 27.43 2.56 11.76
CA HIS A 57 27.56 1.15 11.42
C HIS A 57 27.55 0.90 9.90
N PRO A 58 28.40 -0.02 9.40
CA PRO A 58 28.40 -0.43 7.99
C PRO A 58 27.04 -0.90 7.50
N VAL A 59 26.22 -1.53 8.35
CA VAL A 59 24.85 -1.96 7.98
C VAL A 59 24.02 -0.76 7.52
N PHE A 60 24.03 0.35 8.27
CA PHE A 60 23.31 1.55 7.86
C PHE A 60 23.92 2.19 6.62
N LYS A 61 25.25 2.42 6.63
CA LYS A 61 25.94 3.14 5.54
C LYS A 61 25.92 2.37 4.23
N ASP A 62 26.28 1.09 4.26
CA ASP A 62 26.55 0.29 3.08
C ASP A 62 25.37 -0.54 2.62
N SER A 63 24.50 -0.99 3.54
CA SER A 63 23.40 -1.93 3.21
C SER A 63 22.00 -1.31 3.19
N SER A 64 21.82 -0.12 3.78
CA SER A 64 20.52 0.57 3.83
C SER A 64 20.55 1.90 3.09
N PHE A 65 21.41 2.84 3.50
CA PHE A 65 21.41 4.19 2.96
C PHE A 65 21.91 4.26 1.52
N LYS A 66 23.04 3.60 1.19
CA LYS A 66 23.55 3.56 -0.18
C LYS A 66 22.59 2.88 -1.17
N ARG A 67 21.77 1.93 -0.72
CA ARG A 67 20.78 1.25 -1.57
C ARG A 67 19.75 2.20 -2.17
N ILE A 68 19.41 3.24 -1.43
CA ILE A 68 18.44 4.27 -1.85
C ILE A 68 18.98 5.04 -3.08
N PHE A 69 20.29 5.05 -3.28
CA PHE A 69 20.96 5.71 -4.40
C PHE A 69 21.60 4.70 -5.38
N GLU A 70 21.10 3.45 -5.43
CA GLU A 70 21.62 2.42 -6.34
C GLU A 70 21.54 2.83 -7.82
N ASP A 71 20.55 3.64 -8.19
CA ASP A 71 20.39 4.18 -9.55
C ASP A 71 21.31 5.40 -9.84
N GLY A 72 22.14 5.79 -8.88
CA GLY A 72 23.17 6.84 -8.99
C GLY A 72 23.02 7.96 -7.95
N GLU A 73 24.13 8.62 -7.59
CA GLU A 73 24.16 9.69 -6.58
C GLU A 73 23.21 10.88 -6.86
N GLN A 74 22.72 11.02 -8.11
CA GLN A 74 21.83 12.10 -8.55
C GLN A 74 20.37 11.66 -8.77
N SER A 75 20.04 10.38 -8.59
CA SER A 75 18.68 9.86 -8.79
C SER A 75 18.31 8.87 -7.71
N LEU A 76 17.22 9.16 -7.01
CA LEU A 76 16.63 8.23 -6.04
C LEU A 76 15.86 7.08 -6.73
N GLY A 77 15.75 7.09 -8.07
CA GLY A 77 14.89 6.15 -8.81
C GLY A 77 13.40 6.28 -8.50
N LEU A 78 13.02 7.25 -7.67
CA LEU A 78 11.66 7.50 -7.21
C LEU A 78 10.84 8.25 -8.25
N SER A 79 9.63 7.77 -8.45
CA SER A 79 8.57 8.47 -9.15
C SER A 79 7.68 9.19 -8.15
N PHE A 80 7.14 10.33 -8.56
CA PHE A 80 6.43 11.25 -7.67
C PHE A 80 5.02 11.56 -8.13
N ASN A 81 4.20 12.01 -7.17
CA ASN A 81 2.85 12.55 -7.38
C ASN A 81 1.99 11.65 -8.28
N GLY A 82 1.98 10.35 -7.95
CA GLY A 82 1.21 9.36 -8.66
C GLY A 82 -0.28 9.41 -8.31
N THR A 83 -1.12 9.18 -9.31
CA THR A 83 -2.55 8.93 -9.14
C THR A 83 -2.89 7.57 -9.72
N LEU A 84 -3.36 6.67 -8.85
CA LEU A 84 -3.87 5.36 -9.22
C LEU A 84 -5.39 5.43 -9.35
N GLU A 85 -5.94 5.06 -10.48
CA GLU A 85 -7.38 4.95 -10.72
C GLU A 85 -7.71 3.52 -11.14
N ILE A 86 -8.77 2.96 -10.58
CA ILE A 86 -9.25 1.63 -10.92
C ILE A 86 -10.67 1.75 -11.47
N ASN A 87 -10.86 1.30 -12.70
CA ASN A 87 -12.15 1.17 -13.33
C ASN A 87 -12.44 -0.31 -13.60
N CYS A 88 -13.69 -0.72 -13.48
CA CYS A 88 -14.06 -2.12 -13.64
C CYS A 88 -15.47 -2.27 -14.21
N SER A 89 -15.82 -3.51 -14.58
CA SER A 89 -17.18 -3.87 -15.00
C SER A 89 -18.18 -3.70 -13.85
N LYS A 90 -19.47 -3.56 -14.18
CA LYS A 90 -20.53 -3.20 -13.19
C LYS A 90 -20.76 -4.27 -12.11
N ASP A 91 -20.37 -5.49 -12.42
CA ASP A 91 -20.36 -6.67 -11.57
C ASP A 91 -19.20 -6.69 -10.57
N VAL A 92 -18.23 -5.77 -10.69
CA VAL A 92 -17.12 -5.62 -9.76
C VAL A 92 -17.28 -4.31 -8.99
N LYS A 93 -17.18 -4.41 -7.65
CA LYS A 93 -17.07 -3.26 -6.77
C LYS A 93 -15.75 -3.28 -6.02
N ILE A 94 -15.21 -2.11 -5.70
CA ILE A 94 -13.91 -1.98 -5.03
C ILE A 94 -14.14 -1.72 -3.54
N GLN A 95 -13.63 -2.62 -2.69
CA GLN A 95 -13.69 -2.49 -1.24
C GLN A 95 -12.62 -1.51 -0.71
N GLY A 96 -11.46 -1.48 -1.35
CA GLY A 96 -10.38 -0.55 -1.06
C GLY A 96 -8.99 -1.13 -1.29
N ILE A 97 -7.97 -0.37 -0.87
CA ILE A 97 -6.56 -0.70 -1.07
C ILE A 97 -5.81 -0.75 0.26
N ILE A 98 -4.91 -1.72 0.40
CA ILE A 98 -3.87 -1.73 1.43
C ILE A 98 -2.52 -1.48 0.76
N GLY A 99 -1.82 -0.44 1.20
CA GLY A 99 -0.49 -0.06 0.72
C GLY A 99 -0.22 1.45 0.91
N PRO A 100 0.94 1.94 0.43
CA PRO A 100 1.36 3.33 0.57
C PRO A 100 0.60 4.30 -0.35
N CYS A 101 -0.67 4.53 -0.03
CA CYS A 101 -1.52 5.45 -0.78
C CYS A 101 -2.55 6.13 0.13
N THR A 102 -3.20 7.17 -0.38
CA THR A 102 -4.28 7.88 0.30
C THR A 102 -5.52 7.94 -0.59
N SER A 103 -6.69 7.59 -0.05
CA SER A 103 -7.96 7.70 -0.78
C SER A 103 -8.23 9.12 -1.25
N MET A 104 -8.72 9.26 -2.48
CA MET A 104 -9.20 10.53 -3.02
C MET A 104 -10.74 10.61 -2.92
N GLU A 105 -11.38 11.34 -3.83
CA GLU A 105 -12.82 11.57 -3.84
C GLU A 105 -13.63 10.28 -3.95
N LYS A 106 -14.89 10.32 -3.53
CA LYS A 106 -15.77 9.16 -3.53
C LYS A 106 -16.05 8.69 -4.96
N GLY A 107 -15.87 7.39 -5.21
CA GLY A 107 -16.13 6.76 -6.51
C GLY A 107 -17.50 6.11 -6.60
N ALA A 108 -17.97 5.87 -7.83
CA ALA A 108 -19.28 5.25 -8.09
C ALA A 108 -19.27 3.71 -7.95
N LEU A 109 -18.11 3.07 -8.08
CA LEU A 109 -17.94 1.61 -8.06
C LEU A 109 -17.41 1.10 -6.72
N CYS A 110 -17.68 1.82 -5.62
CA CYS A 110 -17.25 1.40 -4.29
C CYS A 110 -18.20 0.34 -3.70
N ALA A 111 -17.63 -0.66 -3.04
CA ALA A 111 -18.39 -1.64 -2.27
C ALA A 111 -18.86 -1.05 -0.93
N ASP A 112 -19.89 -1.66 -0.33
CA ASP A 112 -20.38 -1.26 1.00
C ASP A 112 -19.41 -1.70 2.11
N THR A 113 -18.71 -2.82 1.90
CA THR A 113 -17.65 -3.30 2.80
C THR A 113 -16.34 -2.62 2.46
N ILE A 114 -15.72 -1.97 3.47
CA ILE A 114 -14.51 -1.17 3.30
C ILE A 114 -13.29 -1.93 3.86
N VAL A 115 -12.23 -2.00 3.06
CA VAL A 115 -10.93 -2.56 3.47
C VAL A 115 -9.83 -1.54 3.20
N GLY A 116 -9.04 -1.19 4.22
CA GLY A 116 -7.94 -0.23 4.09
C GLY A 116 -8.41 1.16 3.64
N GLN A 117 -7.71 1.72 2.65
CA GLN A 117 -8.06 2.97 1.96
C GLN A 117 -9.21 2.68 0.98
N GLY A 118 -10.46 2.75 1.44
CA GLY A 118 -11.66 2.50 0.62
C GLY A 118 -12.48 3.75 0.32
N ASN A 119 -13.77 3.54 0.01
CA ASN A 119 -14.73 4.57 -0.40
C ASN A 119 -14.30 5.43 -1.60
N THR A 120 -13.37 4.95 -2.41
CA THR A 120 -12.91 5.64 -3.62
C THR A 120 -12.59 4.62 -4.71
N THR A 121 -12.41 5.12 -5.91
CA THR A 121 -11.83 4.40 -7.06
C THR A 121 -10.52 5.04 -7.51
N SER A 122 -10.03 6.04 -6.78
CA SER A 122 -8.80 6.78 -7.07
C SER A 122 -7.99 7.05 -5.81
N TRP A 123 -6.67 6.86 -5.89
CA TRP A 123 -5.75 7.02 -4.78
C TRP A 123 -4.54 7.84 -5.20
N LYS A 124 -4.09 8.70 -4.28
CA LYS A 124 -2.84 9.44 -4.43
C LYS A 124 -1.68 8.66 -3.82
N MET A 125 -0.56 8.63 -4.53
CA MET A 125 0.72 8.07 -4.10
C MET A 125 1.78 9.17 -4.21
N CYS A 126 2.32 9.66 -3.09
CA CYS A 126 3.27 10.79 -3.16
C CYS A 126 4.63 10.34 -3.69
N GLY A 127 5.11 9.19 -3.22
CA GLY A 127 6.28 8.49 -3.75
C GLY A 127 5.89 7.08 -4.18
N LEU A 128 6.47 6.63 -5.27
CA LEU A 128 6.39 5.25 -5.72
C LEU A 128 7.66 4.88 -6.51
N ASP A 129 7.98 3.61 -6.51
CA ASP A 129 9.12 3.03 -7.20
C ASP A 129 8.74 1.69 -7.84
N ARG A 130 9.72 0.94 -8.32
CA ARG A 130 9.48 -0.39 -8.91
C ARG A 130 9.12 -1.46 -7.88
N SER A 131 9.43 -1.23 -6.60
CA SER A 131 9.15 -2.16 -5.50
C SER A 131 7.79 -1.92 -4.83
N THR A 132 7.18 -0.76 -5.10
CA THR A 132 5.89 -0.35 -4.56
C THR A 132 4.80 -1.35 -4.96
N CYS A 133 4.17 -1.94 -3.96
CA CYS A 133 3.18 -2.99 -4.13
C CYS A 133 1.90 -2.65 -3.36
N LEU A 134 0.76 -2.72 -4.05
CA LEU A 134 -0.56 -2.45 -3.49
C LEU A 134 -1.40 -3.73 -3.52
N THR A 135 -2.25 -3.91 -2.51
CA THR A 135 -3.27 -4.97 -2.50
C THR A 135 -4.64 -4.32 -2.65
N VAL A 136 -5.37 -4.70 -3.70
CA VAL A 136 -6.73 -4.21 -3.95
C VAL A 136 -7.73 -5.31 -3.62
N PHE A 137 -8.77 -4.97 -2.88
CA PHE A 137 -9.85 -5.88 -2.53
C PHE A 137 -11.10 -5.56 -3.36
N PHE A 138 -11.69 -6.61 -3.92
CA PHE A 138 -12.86 -6.53 -4.78
C PHE A 138 -14.02 -7.33 -4.19
N ASP A 139 -15.23 -6.85 -4.44
CA ASP A 139 -16.48 -7.56 -4.23
C ASP A 139 -17.07 -7.84 -5.61
N ILE A 140 -17.22 -9.12 -5.96
CA ILE A 140 -17.50 -9.56 -7.33
C ILE A 140 -18.85 -10.27 -7.36
N SER A 141 -19.71 -9.83 -8.27
CA SER A 141 -20.98 -10.47 -8.60
C SER A 141 -20.84 -11.36 -9.85
N PRO A 142 -21.66 -12.41 -10.00
CA PRO A 142 -21.61 -13.28 -11.18
C PRO A 142 -21.82 -12.52 -12.51
N SER A 143 -20.94 -12.75 -13.48
CA SER A 143 -20.98 -12.16 -14.83
C SER A 143 -20.10 -12.99 -15.78
N GLU A 144 -20.43 -13.15 -17.06
CA GLU A 144 -19.63 -13.98 -18.00
C GLU A 144 -18.14 -13.63 -17.98
N PHE A 145 -17.83 -12.33 -18.01
CA PHE A 145 -16.47 -11.81 -17.92
C PHE A 145 -16.42 -10.61 -16.99
N THR A 146 -15.39 -10.58 -16.16
CA THR A 146 -15.04 -9.45 -15.30
C THR A 146 -13.83 -8.74 -15.91
N ASN A 147 -13.87 -7.40 -15.94
CA ASN A 147 -12.76 -6.59 -16.44
C ASN A 147 -12.34 -5.59 -15.38
N VAL A 148 -11.03 -5.50 -15.13
CA VAL A 148 -10.44 -4.52 -14.23
C VAL A 148 -9.33 -3.79 -15.00
N MET A 149 -9.43 -2.47 -15.07
CA MET A 149 -8.43 -1.59 -15.66
C MET A 149 -7.84 -0.71 -14.56
N VAL A 150 -6.53 -0.82 -14.39
CA VAL A 150 -5.74 -0.05 -13.45
C VAL A 150 -4.92 0.96 -14.24
N THR A 151 -5.11 2.23 -13.92
CA THR A 151 -4.40 3.36 -14.53
C THR A 151 -3.57 4.04 -13.47
N CYS A 152 -2.28 4.25 -13.72
CA CYS A 152 -1.38 4.96 -12.82
C CYS A 152 -0.70 6.08 -13.61
N SER A 153 -1.09 7.34 -13.35
CA SER A 153 -0.33 8.49 -13.81
C SER A 153 0.73 8.85 -12.76
N TYR A 154 1.92 9.26 -13.16
CA TYR A 154 2.99 9.67 -12.23
C TYR A 154 4.04 10.50 -12.95
N GLN A 155 4.86 11.23 -12.19
CA GLN A 155 6.08 11.86 -12.70
C GLN A 155 7.25 10.91 -12.51
N ASN A 156 7.98 10.58 -13.58
CA ASN A 156 9.19 9.76 -13.48
C ASN A 156 10.36 10.56 -12.88
N PRO A 157 11.49 9.92 -12.52
CA PRO A 157 12.67 10.62 -11.99
C PRO A 157 13.21 11.71 -12.93
N GLU A 158 13.03 11.57 -14.25
CA GLU A 158 13.43 12.56 -15.25
C GLU A 158 12.48 13.76 -15.37
N GLY A 159 11.42 13.82 -14.55
CA GLY A 159 10.46 14.93 -14.51
C GLY A 159 9.33 14.86 -15.55
N GLN A 160 9.30 13.82 -16.38
CA GLN A 160 8.27 13.56 -17.38
C GLN A 160 7.03 12.90 -16.77
N MET A 161 5.86 13.34 -17.21
CA MET A 161 4.61 12.66 -16.86
C MET A 161 4.48 11.36 -17.65
N ARG A 162 4.17 10.27 -16.95
CA ARG A 162 3.91 8.94 -17.53
C ARG A 162 2.53 8.45 -17.13
N LEU A 163 1.97 7.60 -17.98
CA LEU A 163 0.74 6.86 -17.73
C LEU A 163 1.03 5.38 -17.94
N ARG A 164 0.79 4.58 -16.90
CA ARG A 164 0.82 3.12 -16.97
C ARG A 164 -0.60 2.60 -16.91
N VAL A 165 -0.97 1.74 -17.85
CA VAL A 165 -2.30 1.11 -17.88
C VAL A 165 -2.09 -0.41 -17.83
N THR A 166 -2.89 -1.09 -17.02
CA THR A 166 -2.91 -2.55 -16.93
C THR A 166 -4.34 -3.02 -16.88
N THR A 167 -4.71 -3.89 -17.81
CA THR A 167 -6.07 -4.44 -17.92
C THR A 167 -6.02 -5.93 -17.68
N ILE A 168 -6.90 -6.41 -16.80
CA ILE A 168 -7.05 -7.81 -16.43
C ILE A 168 -8.48 -8.22 -16.76
N THR A 169 -8.61 -9.35 -17.44
CA THR A 169 -9.90 -9.99 -17.73
C THR A 169 -9.91 -11.39 -17.14
N ARG A 170 -11.01 -11.76 -16.50
CA ARG A 170 -11.24 -13.11 -15.96
C ARG A 170 -12.66 -13.58 -16.27
N ALA A 171 -12.77 -14.81 -16.75
CA ALA A 171 -14.06 -15.47 -16.92
C ALA A 171 -14.61 -15.88 -15.55
N TRP A 172 -15.93 -15.88 -15.42
CA TRP A 172 -16.58 -16.38 -14.22
C TRP A 172 -16.65 -17.91 -14.24
N VAL A 173 -16.37 -18.49 -13.08
CA VAL A 173 -16.43 -19.93 -12.86
C VAL A 173 -17.51 -20.19 -11.82
N ASP A 174 -18.45 -21.06 -12.15
CA ASP A 174 -19.51 -21.44 -11.23
C ASP A 174 -18.95 -22.17 -10.01
N GLY A 175 -19.54 -21.93 -8.82
CA GLY A 175 -19.10 -22.52 -7.56
C GLY A 175 -19.10 -24.05 -7.53
N SER A 176 -19.88 -24.70 -8.41
CA SER A 176 -19.90 -26.15 -8.56
C SER A 176 -18.66 -26.72 -9.26
N ASN A 177 -17.92 -25.91 -10.04
CA ASN A 177 -16.70 -26.34 -10.72
C ASN A 177 -15.47 -26.17 -9.80
N THR A 178 -15.39 -26.99 -8.76
CA THR A 178 -14.31 -26.91 -7.76
C THR A 178 -12.92 -27.14 -8.35
N GLU A 179 -12.79 -27.95 -9.39
CA GLU A 179 -11.49 -28.25 -10.02
C GLU A 179 -10.87 -27.01 -10.65
N GLU A 180 -11.65 -26.25 -11.42
CA GLU A 180 -11.19 -25.01 -12.04
C GLU A 180 -10.92 -23.91 -10.99
N LEU A 181 -11.75 -23.83 -9.95
CA LEU A 181 -11.53 -22.90 -8.83
C LEU A 181 -10.23 -23.19 -8.08
N VAL A 182 -9.95 -24.46 -7.79
CA VAL A 182 -8.69 -24.88 -7.16
C VAL A 182 -7.50 -24.62 -8.09
N GLY A 183 -7.66 -24.87 -9.40
CA GLY A 183 -6.64 -24.58 -10.40
C GLY A 183 -6.31 -23.09 -10.54
N GLY A 184 -7.27 -22.21 -10.25
CA GLY A 184 -7.08 -20.74 -10.25
C GLY A 184 -6.55 -20.16 -8.94
N PHE A 185 -6.40 -20.97 -7.89
CA PHE A 185 -6.00 -20.50 -6.56
C PHE A 185 -4.48 -20.28 -6.46
N ASP A 186 -4.08 -19.08 -6.05
CA ASP A 186 -2.69 -18.74 -5.77
C ASP A 186 -2.46 -18.66 -4.26
N GLN A 187 -1.81 -19.68 -3.71
CA GLN A 187 -1.53 -19.80 -2.29
C GLN A 187 -0.51 -18.75 -1.79
N GLU A 188 0.46 -18.36 -2.61
CA GLU A 188 1.51 -17.41 -2.22
C GLU A 188 0.94 -16.00 -2.16
N THR A 189 0.19 -15.60 -3.19
CA THR A 189 -0.54 -14.34 -3.20
C THR A 189 -1.55 -14.28 -2.04
N THR A 190 -2.29 -15.37 -1.80
CA THR A 190 -3.25 -15.42 -0.68
C THR A 190 -2.57 -15.24 0.66
N ALA A 191 -1.43 -15.90 0.92
CA ALA A 191 -0.70 -15.75 2.17
C ALA A 191 -0.26 -14.29 2.40
N VAL A 192 0.26 -13.62 1.38
CA VAL A 192 0.68 -12.20 1.47
C VAL A 192 -0.52 -11.26 1.67
N VAL A 193 -1.62 -11.47 0.94
CA VAL A 193 -2.84 -10.65 1.04
C VAL A 193 -3.47 -10.79 2.42
N LEU A 194 -3.58 -12.02 2.94
CA LEU A 194 -4.09 -12.26 4.29
C LEU A 194 -3.19 -11.66 5.36
N ALA A 195 -1.86 -11.80 5.23
CA ALA A 195 -0.92 -11.18 6.16
C ALA A 195 -1.06 -9.64 6.21
N ARG A 196 -1.27 -8.99 5.05
CA ARG A 196 -1.55 -7.54 4.97
C ARG A 196 -2.89 -7.19 5.61
N TYR A 197 -3.94 -7.96 5.31
CA TYR A 197 -5.27 -7.75 5.87
C TYR A 197 -5.27 -7.89 7.40
N PHE A 198 -4.62 -8.92 7.93
CA PHE A 198 -4.55 -9.15 9.37
C PHE A 198 -3.68 -8.12 10.07
N SER A 199 -2.53 -7.73 9.50
CA SER A 199 -1.71 -6.64 10.03
C SER A 199 -2.54 -5.35 10.20
N LEU A 200 -3.32 -4.98 9.17
CA LEU A 200 -4.24 -3.84 9.24
C LEU A 200 -5.28 -4.01 10.37
N LYS A 201 -5.89 -5.19 10.50
CA LYS A 201 -6.89 -5.45 11.56
C LYS A 201 -6.29 -5.36 12.95
N MET A 202 -5.07 -5.87 13.16
CA MET A 202 -4.38 -5.80 14.44
C MET A 202 -4.06 -4.36 14.85
N GLU A 203 -3.76 -3.49 13.88
CA GLU A 203 -3.57 -2.05 14.13
C GLU A 203 -4.86 -1.35 14.57
N MET A 204 -6.00 -1.77 14.02
CA MET A 204 -7.31 -1.17 14.34
C MET A 204 -7.92 -1.73 15.64
N GLU A 205 -7.66 -3.00 15.97
CA GLU A 205 -8.33 -3.74 17.04
C GLU A 205 -7.33 -4.19 18.14
N VAL A 206 -6.97 -3.26 19.03
CA VAL A 206 -5.90 -3.41 20.04
C VAL A 206 -6.07 -4.57 21.05
N ARG A 207 -7.22 -5.27 21.14
CA ARG A 207 -7.49 -6.22 22.27
C ARG A 207 -8.16 -7.56 21.98
N LYS A 208 -8.48 -7.96 20.73
CA LYS A 208 -9.25 -9.20 20.49
C LYS A 208 -8.71 -10.17 19.43
N VAL A 209 -7.59 -9.88 18.78
CA VAL A 209 -7.25 -10.51 17.48
C VAL A 209 -6.12 -11.55 17.54
N LEU A 210 -5.41 -11.76 18.65
CA LEU A 210 -4.29 -12.72 18.61
C LEU A 210 -4.73 -14.20 18.68
N HIS A 211 -5.76 -14.53 19.47
CA HIS A 211 -6.08 -15.93 19.78
C HIS A 211 -7.00 -16.64 18.78
N THR A 212 -7.86 -15.92 18.06
CA THR A 212 -8.88 -16.54 17.20
C THR A 212 -8.38 -16.81 15.77
N TRP A 213 -7.25 -16.24 15.36
CA TRP A 213 -6.88 -16.12 13.95
C TRP A 213 -5.63 -16.91 13.56
N MET A 214 -4.80 -17.30 14.52
CA MET A 214 -3.72 -18.29 14.28
C MET A 214 -4.31 -19.67 13.89
N ASP A 215 -5.56 -19.94 14.28
CA ASP A 215 -6.30 -21.15 13.93
C ASP A 215 -6.62 -21.24 12.41
N VAL A 216 -6.55 -20.14 11.66
CA VAL A 216 -6.76 -20.12 10.19
C VAL A 216 -5.51 -20.58 9.43
N PHE A 217 -4.33 -20.48 10.04
CA PHE A 217 -3.04 -20.86 9.46
C PHE A 217 -2.49 -22.19 10.01
N THR A 218 -3.20 -22.81 10.94
CA THR A 218 -2.87 -24.16 11.41
C THR A 218 -3.69 -25.19 10.60
N PRO A 219 -3.04 -26.20 10.03
CA PRO A 219 -3.71 -27.22 9.21
C PRO A 219 -4.68 -28.10 10.01
#